data_AF-A0A2J6PHV2-F1
#
_entry.id   AF-A0A2J6PHV2-F1
#
_cell.length_a   1.000
_cell.length_b   1.000
_cell.length_c   1.000
_cell.angle_alpha   90.00
_cell.angle_beta   90.00
_cell.angle_gamma   90.00
#
_symmetry.space_group_name_H-M   'P 1'
#
loop_
_entity.id
_entity.type
_entity.pdbx_description
1 polymer ?
#
loop_
_entity_poly.entity_id
_entity_poly.type
_entity_poly.pdbx_seq_one_letter_code
_entity_poly.pdbx_strand_id
1 'polypeptide(L)'
;MHDTLIAEREKKSLEVFADWRDELFPVYGPGKELVVSVERCAAQLFGVLTYGVQLLAYQDNPEGVSVWVARRAAWKRSYPDMLDSTVGGSLPTGESPFECLLREGQEEASLDPDFVRKNVVACGTVNYTCVTDDYSRGEKGLLSPEIQFCYELKLPRDMILAPGETAVSEIVLLNVEQLKEALAKAEFAPLTGCLILDFFVRHGILTFENEPNYISIASRMHKSLDLATI
;
A
#
# COMPACT_ATOMS: atom_id res chain seq x y z
N MET A 1 -11.50 -13.61 -21.17
CA MET A 1 -10.30 -13.30 -20.35
C MET A 1 -10.11 -14.36 -19.27
N HIS A 2 -11.08 -14.55 -18.38
CA HIS A 2 -11.01 -15.52 -17.28
C HIS A 2 -10.64 -16.96 -17.74
N ASP A 3 -11.40 -17.53 -18.68
CA ASP A 3 -11.15 -18.90 -19.18
C ASP A 3 -9.75 -19.06 -19.78
N THR A 4 -9.25 -18.01 -20.45
CA THR A 4 -7.88 -17.99 -21.00
C THR A 4 -6.84 -18.03 -19.89
N LEU A 5 -7.02 -17.24 -18.82
CA LEU A 5 -6.10 -17.23 -17.67
C LEU A 5 -6.11 -18.57 -16.93
N ILE A 6 -7.27 -19.22 -16.81
CA ILE A 6 -7.37 -20.58 -16.24
C ILE A 6 -6.59 -21.57 -17.11
N ALA A 7 -6.83 -21.58 -18.43
CA ALA A 7 -6.14 -22.47 -19.34
C ALA A 7 -4.61 -22.26 -19.33
N GLU A 8 -4.13 -21.02 -19.20
CA GLU A 8 -2.71 -20.72 -19.07
C GLU A 8 -2.12 -21.10 -17.70
N ARG A 9 -2.88 -20.92 -16.61
CA ARG A 9 -2.53 -21.42 -15.28
C ARG A 9 -2.36 -22.93 -15.26
N GLU A 10 -3.25 -23.67 -15.89
CA GLU A 10 -3.18 -25.14 -15.97
C GLU A 10 -1.92 -25.62 -16.69
N LYS A 11 -1.51 -24.88 -17.73
CA LYS A 11 -0.25 -25.12 -18.45
C LYS A 11 0.99 -24.73 -17.63
N LYS A 12 0.82 -23.96 -16.54
CA LYS A 12 1.91 -23.35 -15.77
C LYS A 12 2.86 -22.56 -16.67
N SER A 13 2.30 -21.84 -17.65
CA SER A 13 3.08 -21.17 -18.70
C SER A 13 3.83 -19.94 -18.20
N LEU A 14 3.40 -19.35 -17.08
CA LEU A 14 3.98 -18.14 -16.48
C LEU A 14 4.06 -18.29 -14.95
N GLU A 15 5.09 -17.70 -14.35
CA GLU A 15 5.37 -17.78 -12.90
C GLU A 15 4.31 -17.04 -12.07
N VAL A 16 3.65 -16.04 -12.63
CA VAL A 16 2.59 -15.26 -11.96
C VAL A 16 1.46 -16.12 -11.44
N PHE A 17 1.13 -17.20 -12.15
CA PHE A 17 0.01 -18.07 -11.79
C PHE A 17 0.26 -18.92 -10.54
N ALA A 18 1.49 -18.94 -10.02
CA ALA A 18 1.79 -19.54 -8.73
C ALA A 18 1.18 -18.78 -7.54
N ASP A 19 0.77 -17.52 -7.72
CA ASP A 19 0.13 -16.67 -6.71
C ASP A 19 -1.35 -16.38 -7.04
N TRP A 20 -2.05 -17.34 -7.65
CA TRP A 20 -3.50 -17.25 -7.86
C TRP A 20 -4.25 -17.29 -6.52
N ARG A 21 -5.20 -16.37 -6.32
CA ARG A 21 -5.89 -16.15 -5.04
C ARG A 21 -7.41 -16.12 -5.12
N ASP A 22 -7.96 -16.23 -6.33
CA ASP A 22 -9.39 -16.00 -6.58
C ASP A 22 -9.81 -14.59 -6.16
N GLU A 23 -8.90 -13.63 -6.34
CA GLU A 23 -9.07 -12.21 -6.03
C GLU A 23 -9.03 -11.41 -7.33
N LEU A 24 -10.15 -10.76 -7.66
CA LEU A 24 -10.34 -10.11 -8.95
C LEU A 24 -10.08 -8.61 -8.87
N PHE A 25 -9.18 -8.08 -9.68
CA PHE A 25 -8.93 -6.64 -9.82
C PHE A 25 -9.74 -6.02 -10.96
N PRO A 26 -10.25 -4.79 -10.79
CA PRO A 26 -11.07 -4.13 -11.78
C PRO A 26 -10.22 -3.52 -12.91
N VAL A 27 -10.72 -3.58 -14.14
CA VAL A 27 -10.19 -2.84 -15.30
C VAL A 27 -11.25 -1.85 -15.76
N TYR A 28 -10.93 -0.56 -15.68
CA TYR A 28 -11.85 0.52 -16.04
C TYR A 28 -11.62 1.02 -17.46
N GLY A 29 -12.72 1.35 -18.14
CA GLY A 29 -12.72 1.99 -19.45
C GLY A 29 -12.66 3.53 -19.34
N PRO A 30 -12.48 4.23 -20.47
CA PRO A 30 -12.39 5.70 -20.48
C PRO A 30 -13.60 6.44 -19.91
N GLY A 31 -14.78 5.81 -19.86
CA GLY A 31 -15.99 6.36 -19.25
C GLY A 31 -16.12 6.03 -17.75
N LYS A 32 -15.07 5.52 -17.11
CA LYS A 32 -15.02 5.07 -15.71
C LYS A 32 -15.90 3.86 -15.41
N GLU A 33 -16.32 3.15 -16.45
CA GLU A 33 -17.09 1.90 -16.35
C GLU A 33 -16.17 0.70 -16.10
N LEU A 34 -16.63 -0.24 -15.29
CA LEU A 34 -15.96 -1.54 -15.15
C LEU A 34 -16.11 -2.32 -16.46
N VAL A 35 -15.01 -2.56 -17.16
CA VAL A 35 -15.00 -3.27 -18.46
C VAL A 35 -14.81 -4.77 -18.27
N VAL A 36 -13.86 -5.15 -17.43
CA VAL A 36 -13.54 -6.55 -17.12
C VAL A 36 -12.88 -6.62 -15.75
N SER A 37 -12.94 -7.78 -15.12
CA SER A 37 -12.13 -8.11 -13.96
C SER A 37 -11.09 -9.15 -14.31
N VAL A 38 -9.89 -8.98 -13.78
CA VAL A 38 -8.73 -9.84 -14.01
C VAL A 38 -8.24 -10.42 -12.69
N GLU A 39 -7.78 -11.68 -12.68
CA GLU A 39 -7.14 -12.25 -11.49
C GLU A 39 -5.94 -11.38 -11.07
N ARG A 40 -5.83 -11.08 -9.76
CA ARG A 40 -4.80 -10.21 -9.18
C ARG A 40 -3.40 -10.50 -9.70
N CYS A 41 -2.97 -11.77 -9.70
CA CYS A 41 -1.63 -12.14 -10.13
C CYS A 41 -1.38 -11.90 -11.63
N ALA A 42 -2.45 -11.86 -12.44
CA ALA A 42 -2.39 -11.62 -13.86
C ALA A 42 -2.49 -10.13 -14.24
N ALA A 43 -2.89 -9.24 -13.33
CA ALA A 43 -3.09 -7.81 -13.63
C ALA A 43 -1.84 -7.16 -14.25
N GLN A 44 -0.67 -7.44 -13.70
CA GLN A 44 0.62 -6.94 -14.17
C GLN A 44 1.01 -7.43 -15.58
N LEU A 45 0.50 -8.59 -16.04
CA LEU A 45 0.75 -9.07 -17.42
C LEU A 45 0.20 -8.10 -18.47
N PHE A 46 -0.82 -7.33 -18.11
CA PHE A 46 -1.54 -6.43 -18.99
C PHE A 46 -1.25 -4.95 -18.69
N GLY A 47 -0.37 -4.66 -17.72
CA GLY A 47 -0.14 -3.29 -17.25
C GLY A 47 -1.41 -2.63 -16.69
N VAL A 48 -2.32 -3.44 -16.13
CA VAL A 48 -3.56 -2.94 -15.54
C VAL A 48 -3.25 -2.08 -14.33
N LEU A 49 -3.88 -0.91 -14.28
CA LEU A 49 -3.88 -0.05 -13.10
C LEU A 49 -4.56 -0.76 -11.94
N THR A 50 -3.81 -0.99 -10.86
CA THR A 50 -4.35 -1.60 -9.63
C THR A 50 -4.55 -0.54 -8.56
N TYR A 51 -5.37 -0.91 -7.57
CA TYR A 51 -5.72 -0.03 -6.47
C TYR A 51 -5.43 -0.72 -5.15
N GLY A 52 -5.12 0.08 -4.13
CA GLY A 52 -5.00 -0.38 -2.76
C GLY A 52 -5.30 0.72 -1.77
N VAL A 53 -5.29 0.37 -0.50
CA VAL A 53 -5.49 1.29 0.63
C VAL A 53 -4.30 1.22 1.54
N GLN A 54 -3.93 2.37 2.11
CA GLN A 54 -2.82 2.48 3.03
C GLN A 54 -3.22 3.33 4.22
N LEU A 55 -3.00 2.83 5.43
CA LEU A 55 -3.24 3.56 6.68
C LEU A 55 -1.92 3.87 7.37
N LEU A 56 -1.73 5.12 7.77
CA LEU A 56 -0.77 5.49 8.80
C LEU A 56 -1.49 5.90 10.08
N ALA A 57 -1.41 5.05 11.09
CA ALA A 57 -1.79 5.39 12.44
C ALA A 57 -0.65 6.13 13.13
N TYR A 58 -0.96 7.23 13.81
CA TYR A 58 0.04 8.06 14.45
C TYR A 58 -0.46 8.63 15.78
N GLN A 59 0.46 9.07 16.62
CA GLN A 59 0.14 9.75 17.88
C GLN A 59 1.07 10.94 18.09
N ASP A 60 0.55 11.99 18.72
CA ASP A 60 1.37 13.12 19.15
C ASP A 60 2.05 12.75 20.47
N ASN A 61 3.38 12.77 20.53
CA ASN A 61 4.15 12.63 21.77
C ASN A 61 4.74 13.99 22.18
N PRO A 62 5.22 14.16 23.42
CA PRO A 62 5.83 15.43 23.86
C PRO A 62 7.02 15.86 22.98
N GLU A 63 7.77 14.88 22.45
CA GLU A 63 8.95 15.08 21.59
C GLU A 63 8.58 15.26 20.10
N GLY A 64 7.30 15.17 19.73
CA GLY A 64 6.82 15.23 18.36
C GLY A 64 5.98 14.01 17.97
N VAL A 65 5.65 13.90 16.67
CA VAL A 65 4.80 12.82 16.17
C VAL A 65 5.54 11.48 16.15
N SER A 66 4.80 10.39 16.36
CA SER A 66 5.30 9.03 16.12
C SER A 66 4.25 8.25 15.34
N VAL A 67 4.72 7.36 14.47
CA VAL A 67 3.89 6.60 13.52
C VAL A 67 4.03 5.12 13.83
N TRP A 68 2.90 4.42 13.87
CA TRP A 68 2.86 2.97 13.96
C TRP A 68 3.14 2.37 12.59
N VAL A 69 4.15 1.52 12.49
CA VAL A 69 4.51 0.82 11.25
C VAL A 69 4.48 -0.68 11.50
N ALA A 70 3.95 -1.43 10.54
CA ALA A 70 3.97 -2.88 10.60
C ALA A 70 5.33 -3.42 10.15
N ARG A 71 5.70 -4.63 10.60
CA ARG A 71 6.76 -5.42 9.99
C ARG A 71 6.15 -6.60 9.26
N ARG A 72 6.49 -6.75 7.99
CA ARG A 72 6.03 -7.85 7.14
C ARG A 72 6.62 -9.17 7.64
N ALA A 73 5.82 -10.23 7.62
CA ALA A 73 6.31 -11.55 8.00
C ALA A 73 7.44 -12.06 7.09
N ALA A 74 8.45 -12.72 7.67
CA ALA A 74 9.61 -13.25 6.95
C ALA A 74 9.25 -14.22 5.82
N TRP A 75 8.11 -14.89 5.92
CA TRP A 75 7.63 -15.82 4.89
C TRP A 75 6.89 -15.13 3.73
N LYS A 76 6.57 -13.83 3.84
CA LYS A 76 5.96 -13.07 2.74
C LYS A 76 6.93 -13.05 1.56
N ARG A 77 6.47 -13.54 0.41
CA ARG A 77 7.28 -13.61 -0.82
C ARG A 77 7.74 -12.23 -1.32
N SER A 78 6.94 -11.18 -1.08
CA SER A 78 7.26 -9.80 -1.45
C SER A 78 7.72 -9.05 -0.21
N TYR A 79 8.93 -8.48 -0.30
CA TYR A 79 9.52 -7.61 0.73
C TYR A 79 9.46 -8.23 2.15
N PRO A 80 10.01 -9.44 2.38
CA PRO A 80 10.03 -10.06 3.71
C PRO A 80 10.81 -9.20 4.71
N ASP A 81 10.37 -9.17 5.97
CA ASP A 81 10.97 -8.45 7.11
C ASP A 81 11.07 -6.92 6.99
N MET A 82 10.67 -6.35 5.84
CA MET A 82 10.62 -4.91 5.63
C MET A 82 9.51 -4.26 6.44
N LEU A 83 9.72 -3.00 6.78
CA LEU A 83 8.71 -2.15 7.39
C LEU A 83 7.62 -1.78 6.37
N ASP A 84 6.39 -1.67 6.85
CA ASP A 84 5.20 -1.38 6.06
C ASP A 84 4.32 -0.33 6.73
N SER A 85 3.24 0.08 6.05
CA SER A 85 2.22 0.95 6.62
C SER A 85 1.58 0.28 7.85
N THR A 86 0.78 1.02 8.62
CA THR A 86 0.08 0.40 9.76
C THR A 86 -0.87 -0.70 9.28
N VAL A 87 -1.54 -0.44 8.16
CA VAL A 87 -2.48 -1.34 7.47
C VAL A 87 -2.33 -1.10 5.98
N GLY A 88 -2.21 -2.18 5.20
CA GLY A 88 -2.07 -2.10 3.74
C GLY A 88 -2.87 -3.18 3.02
N GLY A 89 -3.84 -2.78 2.20
CA GLY A 89 -4.74 -3.69 1.51
C GLY A 89 -4.77 -3.52 0.00
N SER A 90 -4.97 -4.62 -0.73
CA SER A 90 -5.35 -4.53 -2.15
C SER A 90 -6.85 -4.29 -2.29
N LEU A 91 -7.24 -3.55 -3.33
CA LEU A 91 -8.64 -3.24 -3.58
C LEU A 91 -9.21 -4.11 -4.71
N PRO A 92 -9.98 -5.17 -4.38
CA PRO A 92 -10.64 -6.00 -5.37
C PRO A 92 -11.83 -5.30 -6.04
N THR A 93 -12.31 -5.92 -7.12
CA THR A 93 -13.48 -5.47 -7.88
C THR A 93 -14.70 -5.39 -6.96
N GLY A 94 -15.37 -4.24 -6.97
CA GLY A 94 -16.65 -4.06 -6.26
C GLY A 94 -16.50 -3.71 -4.78
N GLU A 95 -15.28 -3.68 -4.24
CA GLU A 95 -15.02 -3.16 -2.90
C GLU A 95 -14.71 -1.66 -2.98
N SER A 96 -15.24 -0.87 -2.04
CA SER A 96 -14.88 0.55 -1.94
C SER A 96 -13.59 0.71 -1.12
N PRO A 97 -12.76 1.74 -1.36
CA PRO A 97 -11.55 1.96 -0.57
C PRO A 97 -11.80 2.02 0.95
N PHE A 98 -12.91 2.61 1.37
CA PHE A 98 -13.20 2.72 2.79
C PHE A 98 -13.62 1.38 3.42
N GLU A 99 -14.40 0.56 2.72
CA GLU A 99 -14.73 -0.79 3.22
C GLU A 99 -13.50 -1.70 3.27
N CYS A 100 -12.62 -1.60 2.27
CA CYS A 100 -11.33 -2.29 2.25
C CYS A 100 -10.48 -1.89 3.47
N LEU A 101 -10.36 -0.59 3.76
CA LEU A 101 -9.64 -0.08 4.93
C LEU A 101 -10.18 -0.66 6.25
N LEU A 102 -11.49 -0.77 6.40
CA LEU A 102 -12.10 -1.31 7.63
C LEU A 102 -11.83 -2.80 7.80
N ARG A 103 -11.95 -3.57 6.71
CA ARG A 103 -11.64 -5.01 6.70
C ARG A 103 -10.17 -5.25 7.04
N GLU A 104 -9.26 -4.64 6.29
CA GLU A 104 -7.82 -4.80 6.45
C GLU A 104 -7.35 -4.27 7.81
N GLY A 105 -7.94 -3.17 8.31
CA GLY A 105 -7.58 -2.61 9.61
C GLY A 105 -7.94 -3.53 10.77
N GLN A 106 -9.05 -4.25 10.64
CA GLN A 106 -9.43 -5.29 11.59
C GLN A 106 -8.53 -6.52 11.49
N GLU A 107 -8.24 -6.99 10.26
CA GLU A 107 -7.42 -8.18 9.99
C GLU A 107 -5.95 -7.99 10.39
N GLU A 108 -5.30 -6.90 9.97
CA GLU A 108 -3.87 -6.70 10.15
C GLU A 108 -3.49 -6.09 11.49
N ALA A 109 -4.29 -5.16 12.01
CA ALA A 109 -3.92 -4.33 13.17
C ALA A 109 -4.92 -4.41 14.34
N SER A 110 -5.89 -5.33 14.28
CA SER A 110 -6.94 -5.49 15.31
C SER A 110 -7.70 -4.19 15.62
N LEU A 111 -7.82 -3.28 14.64
CA LEU A 111 -8.51 -2.01 14.84
C LEU A 111 -10.02 -2.23 14.91
N ASP A 112 -10.67 -1.59 15.88
CA ASP A 112 -12.12 -1.55 15.98
C ASP A 112 -12.69 -0.73 14.79
N PRO A 113 -13.51 -1.35 13.90
CA PRO A 113 -14.08 -0.66 12.75
C PRO A 113 -14.88 0.60 13.13
N ASP A 114 -15.57 0.63 14.27
CA ASP A 114 -16.36 1.79 14.69
C ASP A 114 -15.45 2.94 15.15
N PHE A 115 -14.32 2.61 15.78
CA PHE A 115 -13.30 3.60 16.09
C PHE A 115 -12.67 4.17 14.81
N VAL A 116 -12.31 3.30 13.85
CA VAL A 116 -11.73 3.74 12.57
C VAL A 116 -12.72 4.65 11.83
N ARG A 117 -13.99 4.24 11.68
CA ARG A 117 -15.03 5.03 11.00
C ARG A 117 -15.17 6.44 11.53
N LYS A 118 -15.05 6.61 12.84
CA LYS A 118 -15.25 7.89 13.52
C LYS A 118 -14.04 8.82 13.41
N ASN A 119 -12.83 8.27 13.33
CA ASN A 119 -11.60 9.04 13.57
C ASN A 119 -10.63 9.08 12.38
N VAL A 120 -10.80 8.21 11.38
CA VAL A 120 -9.89 8.16 10.23
C VAL A 120 -10.14 9.32 9.27
N VAL A 121 -9.07 9.81 8.67
CA VAL A 121 -9.09 10.91 7.70
C VAL A 121 -8.49 10.41 6.38
N ALA A 122 -9.22 10.60 5.28
CA ALA A 122 -8.66 10.41 3.94
C ALA A 122 -7.68 11.55 3.64
N CYS A 123 -6.45 11.24 3.23
CA CYS A 123 -5.37 12.22 3.06
C CYS A 123 -4.81 12.29 1.62
N GLY A 124 -5.47 11.65 0.66
CA GLY A 124 -5.14 11.72 -0.75
C GLY A 124 -4.81 10.35 -1.33
N THR A 125 -3.93 10.33 -2.34
CA THR A 125 -3.48 9.10 -3.00
C THR A 125 -1.99 9.17 -3.26
N VAL A 126 -1.27 8.05 -3.18
CA VAL A 126 0.08 7.92 -3.74
C VAL A 126 -0.02 7.13 -5.04
N ASN A 127 0.54 7.69 -6.10
CA ASN A 127 0.42 7.17 -7.47
C ASN A 127 1.80 6.93 -8.05
N TYR A 128 2.08 5.69 -8.45
CA TYR A 128 3.38 5.32 -9.01
C TYR A 128 3.26 4.18 -10.02
N THR A 129 4.36 3.92 -10.70
CA THR A 129 4.53 2.75 -11.54
C THR A 129 5.83 2.10 -11.13
N CYS A 130 5.77 0.83 -10.74
CA CYS A 130 6.95 0.02 -10.52
C CYS A 130 7.15 -0.94 -11.70
N VAL A 131 8.39 -1.41 -11.82
CA VAL A 131 8.75 -2.50 -12.72
C VAL A 131 8.98 -3.71 -11.84
N THR A 132 8.35 -4.84 -12.17
CA THR A 132 8.54 -6.06 -11.38
C THR A 132 9.99 -6.51 -11.44
N ASP A 133 10.56 -6.77 -10.27
CA ASP A 133 11.96 -7.13 -10.05
C ASP A 133 12.07 -8.41 -9.22
N ASP A 134 13.27 -8.68 -8.66
CA ASP A 134 13.54 -9.87 -7.85
C ASP A 134 12.74 -9.92 -6.53
N TYR A 135 12.24 -8.77 -6.05
CA TYR A 135 11.41 -8.67 -4.85
C TYR A 135 9.91 -8.67 -5.16
N SER A 136 9.57 -8.52 -6.43
CA SER A 136 8.21 -8.53 -6.95
C SER A 136 7.71 -9.97 -7.17
N ARG A 137 6.39 -10.16 -7.20
CA ARG A 137 5.80 -11.49 -7.43
C ARG A 137 5.69 -11.78 -8.93
N GLY A 138 6.09 -12.98 -9.35
CA GLY A 138 5.84 -13.49 -10.71
C GLY A 138 6.85 -13.00 -11.75
N GLU A 139 6.38 -12.75 -12.98
CA GLU A 139 7.24 -12.35 -14.11
C GLU A 139 7.98 -11.04 -13.83
N LYS A 140 9.24 -10.97 -14.26
CA LYS A 140 10.10 -9.77 -14.14
C LYS A 140 9.95 -8.85 -15.35
N GLY A 141 10.17 -7.56 -15.14
CA GLY A 141 10.15 -6.55 -16.21
C GLY A 141 8.75 -6.09 -16.62
N LEU A 142 7.72 -6.46 -15.87
CA LEU A 142 6.35 -6.01 -16.12
C LEU A 142 6.10 -4.65 -15.49
N LEU A 143 5.31 -3.82 -16.15
CA LEU A 143 4.86 -2.55 -15.61
C LEU A 143 3.65 -2.78 -14.70
N SER A 144 3.75 -2.28 -13.46
CA SER A 144 2.67 -2.34 -12.48
C SER A 144 2.33 -0.92 -12.02
N PRO A 145 1.37 -0.26 -12.71
CA PRO A 145 0.85 1.03 -12.27
C PRO A 145 -0.11 0.83 -11.09
N GLU A 146 0.02 1.66 -10.06
CA GLU A 146 -0.75 1.54 -8.82
C GLU A 146 -1.23 2.92 -8.32
N ILE A 147 -2.46 2.95 -7.81
CA ILE A 147 -3.01 4.07 -7.02
C ILE A 147 -3.35 3.55 -5.63
N GLN A 148 -2.77 4.18 -4.62
CA GLN A 148 -2.94 3.79 -3.23
C GLN A 148 -3.73 4.88 -2.51
N PHE A 149 -4.94 4.59 -2.06
CA PHE A 149 -5.78 5.49 -1.28
C PHE A 149 -5.20 5.63 0.13
N CYS A 150 -4.81 6.84 0.49
CA CYS A 150 -4.11 7.10 1.75
C CYS A 150 -5.09 7.56 2.83
N TYR A 151 -4.94 6.97 3.99
CA TYR A 151 -5.70 7.27 5.20
C TYR A 151 -4.75 7.50 6.37
N GLU A 152 -5.20 8.33 7.31
CA GLU A 152 -4.50 8.58 8.56
C GLU A 152 -5.44 8.43 9.74
N LEU A 153 -4.94 7.79 10.80
CA LEU A 153 -5.70 7.58 12.02
C LEU A 153 -4.89 8.06 13.22
N LYS A 154 -5.33 9.17 13.82
CA LYS A 154 -4.71 9.66 15.05
C LYS A 154 -5.18 8.83 16.23
N LEU A 155 -4.24 8.20 16.92
CA LEU A 155 -4.50 7.35 18.08
C LEU A 155 -4.29 8.10 19.40
N PRO A 156 -5.09 7.78 20.44
CA PRO A 156 -4.75 8.08 21.82
C PRO A 156 -3.41 7.45 22.21
N ARG A 157 -2.63 8.12 23.08
CA ARG A 157 -1.30 7.65 23.49
C ARG A 157 -1.30 6.30 24.24
N ASP A 158 -2.43 5.95 24.84
CA ASP A 158 -2.65 4.73 25.60
C ASP A 158 -3.14 3.56 24.71
N MET A 159 -3.44 3.82 23.44
CA MET A 159 -3.80 2.77 22.49
C MET A 159 -2.53 2.14 21.90
N ILE A 160 -2.39 0.84 22.09
CA ILE A 160 -1.28 0.04 21.55
C ILE A 160 -1.84 -0.87 20.46
N LEU A 161 -1.21 -0.82 19.29
CA LEU A 161 -1.56 -1.71 18.18
C LEU A 161 -0.85 -3.05 18.31
N ALA A 162 -1.51 -4.09 17.84
CA ALA A 162 -0.97 -5.43 17.79
C ALA A 162 -1.41 -6.12 16.48
N PRO A 163 -0.56 -7.00 15.93
CA PRO A 163 -0.94 -7.80 14.77
C PRO A 163 -2.25 -8.57 15.01
N GLY A 164 -3.21 -8.44 14.10
CA GLY A 164 -4.44 -9.25 14.10
C GLY A 164 -4.27 -10.59 13.38
N GLU A 165 -3.26 -10.71 12.50
CA GLU A 165 -2.97 -11.91 11.73
C GLU A 165 -1.47 -12.21 11.61
N THR A 166 -1.12 -13.40 11.10
CA THR A 166 0.27 -13.90 11.01
C THR A 166 1.08 -13.29 9.88
N ALA A 167 0.43 -12.52 9.01
CA ALA A 167 1.06 -11.85 7.88
C ALA A 167 1.83 -10.58 8.31
N VAL A 168 1.56 -10.09 9.53
CA VAL A 168 2.27 -9.02 10.22
C VAL A 168 2.99 -9.61 11.44
N SER A 169 4.31 -9.45 11.50
CA SER A 169 5.13 -9.98 12.61
C SER A 169 5.00 -9.14 13.88
N GLU A 170 5.02 -7.82 13.72
CA GLU A 170 4.93 -6.84 14.80
C GLU A 170 4.40 -5.51 14.26
N ILE A 171 3.84 -4.70 15.14
CA ILE A 171 3.49 -3.30 14.85
C ILE A 171 4.23 -2.46 15.87
N VAL A 172 5.12 -1.58 15.39
CA VAL A 172 6.05 -0.82 16.24
C VAL A 172 5.83 0.68 16.07
N LEU A 173 5.94 1.42 17.18
CA LEU A 173 5.81 2.86 17.18
C LEU A 173 7.19 3.51 16.98
N LEU A 174 7.37 4.22 15.87
CA LEU A 174 8.62 4.90 15.54
C LEU A 174 8.46 6.42 15.56
N ASN A 175 9.43 7.12 16.16
CA ASN A 175 9.50 8.57 16.08
C ASN A 175 10.07 9.02 14.72
N VAL A 176 9.99 10.32 14.44
CA VAL A 176 10.44 10.91 13.16
C VAL A 176 11.90 10.57 12.83
N GLU A 177 12.81 10.59 13.81
CA GLU A 177 14.23 10.32 13.56
C GLU A 177 14.47 8.84 13.24
N GLN A 178 13.78 7.92 13.92
CA GLN A 178 13.82 6.49 13.62
C GLN A 178 13.24 6.19 12.22
N LEU A 179 12.14 6.86 11.84
CA LEU A 179 11.57 6.75 10.50
C LEU A 179 12.54 7.23 9.41
N LYS A 180 13.23 8.36 9.63
CA LYS A 180 14.27 8.86 8.73
C LYS A 180 15.45 7.88 8.62
N GLU A 181 15.88 7.31 9.74
CA GLU A 181 16.96 6.32 9.77
C GLU A 181 16.58 5.06 8.96
N ALA A 182 15.36 4.54 9.16
CA ALA A 182 14.84 3.39 8.43
C ALA A 182 14.69 3.68 6.92
N LEU A 183 14.23 4.88 6.53
CA LEU A 183 14.21 5.34 5.14
C LEU A 183 15.62 5.37 4.53
N ALA A 184 16.60 5.94 5.24
CA ALA A 184 17.98 6.03 4.78
C ALA A 184 18.65 4.65 4.60
N LYS A 185 18.22 3.65 5.38
CA LYS A 185 18.67 2.25 5.29
C LYS A 185 17.87 1.40 4.30
N ALA A 186 16.86 1.98 3.63
CA ALA A 186 15.95 1.27 2.74
C ALA A 186 15.23 0.07 3.41
N GLU A 187 14.84 0.22 4.67
CA GLU A 187 14.17 -0.83 5.46
C GLU A 187 12.66 -0.92 5.17
N PHE A 188 12.08 0.08 4.50
CA PHE A 188 10.66 0.11 4.11
C PHE A 188 10.43 -0.58 2.77
N ALA A 189 9.30 -1.29 2.65
CA ALA A 189 8.77 -1.65 1.34
C ALA A 189 8.66 -0.36 0.48
N PRO A 190 8.95 -0.41 -0.84
CA PRO A 190 9.13 0.80 -1.65
C PRO A 190 7.95 1.78 -1.60
N LEU A 191 6.71 1.29 -1.72
CA LEU A 191 5.48 2.08 -1.58
C LEU A 191 5.43 2.79 -0.22
N THR A 192 5.70 2.05 0.85
CA THR A 192 5.62 2.56 2.22
C THR A 192 6.66 3.64 2.46
N GLY A 193 7.85 3.51 1.88
CA GLY A 193 8.84 4.58 1.89
C GLY A 193 8.29 5.88 1.31
N CYS A 194 7.56 5.81 0.18
CA CYS A 194 6.86 6.96 -0.39
C CYS A 194 5.74 7.47 0.54
N LEU A 195 4.97 6.58 1.17
CA LEU A 195 3.89 6.99 2.09
C LEU A 195 4.42 7.75 3.31
N ILE A 196 5.56 7.35 3.88
CA ILE A 196 6.20 8.06 5.00
C ILE A 196 6.73 9.42 4.54
N LEU A 197 7.33 9.51 3.35
CA LEU A 197 7.76 10.80 2.79
C LEU A 197 6.58 11.74 2.52
N ASP A 198 5.49 11.22 1.98
CA ASP A 198 4.25 11.97 1.76
C ASP A 198 3.64 12.48 3.08
N PHE A 199 3.63 11.62 4.11
CA PHE A 199 3.28 12.01 5.47
C PHE A 199 4.17 13.15 5.99
N PHE A 200 5.49 13.05 5.83
CA PHE A 200 6.39 14.11 6.25
C PHE A 200 6.15 15.45 5.54
N VAL A 201 5.83 15.42 4.26
CA VAL A 201 5.48 16.62 3.49
C VAL A 201 4.19 17.25 4.01
N ARG A 202 3.11 16.46 4.14
CA ARG A 202 1.79 16.95 4.56
C ARG A 202 1.75 17.43 6.01
N HIS A 203 2.59 16.87 6.88
CA HIS A 203 2.70 17.27 8.29
C HIS A 203 3.82 18.30 8.55
N GLY A 204 4.48 18.83 7.51
CA GLY A 204 5.48 19.89 7.64
C GLY A 204 6.80 19.46 8.30
N ILE A 205 7.07 18.16 8.35
CA ILE A 205 8.32 17.57 8.86
C ILE A 205 9.42 17.72 7.81
N LEU A 206 9.06 17.45 6.56
CA LEU A 206 9.91 17.65 5.39
C LEU A 206 9.40 18.90 4.64
N THR A 207 10.29 19.84 4.40
CA THR A 207 10.00 21.18 3.87
C THR A 207 11.05 21.57 2.82
N PHE A 208 10.78 22.61 2.04
CA PHE A 208 11.74 23.10 1.06
C PHE A 208 13.04 23.60 1.73
N GLU A 209 12.92 24.13 2.94
CA GLU A 209 14.02 24.68 3.72
C GLU A 209 14.97 23.60 4.26
N ASN A 210 14.51 22.36 4.41
CA ASN A 210 15.28 21.27 5.03
C ASN A 210 15.57 20.08 4.11
N GLU A 211 15.02 20.02 2.89
CA GLU A 211 15.24 18.93 1.94
C GLU A 211 15.59 19.45 0.54
N PRO A 212 16.83 19.26 0.04
CA PRO A 212 17.24 19.76 -1.28
C PRO A 212 16.47 19.14 -2.45
N ASN A 213 15.91 17.94 -2.30
CA ASN A 213 15.13 17.25 -3.32
C ASN A 213 13.61 17.41 -3.14
N TYR A 214 13.16 18.35 -2.32
CA TYR A 214 11.76 18.50 -1.90
C TYR A 214 10.77 18.44 -3.06
N ILE A 215 11.01 19.22 -4.12
CA ILE A 215 10.13 19.26 -5.31
C ILE A 215 10.08 17.89 -6.00
N SER A 216 11.22 17.19 -6.11
CA SER A 216 11.29 15.88 -6.74
C SER A 216 10.55 14.83 -5.91
N ILE A 217 10.71 14.86 -4.58
CA ILE A 217 9.99 13.95 -3.68
C ILE A 217 8.49 14.20 -3.79
N ALA A 218 8.04 15.44 -3.56
CA ALA A 218 6.63 15.80 -3.56
C ALA A 218 5.94 15.55 -4.92
N SER A 219 6.63 15.75 -6.05
CA SER A 219 6.03 15.52 -7.37
C SER A 219 6.01 14.06 -7.82
N ARG A 220 7.04 13.27 -7.46
CA ARG A 220 7.18 11.90 -7.99
C ARG A 220 6.27 10.88 -7.31
N MET A 221 5.76 11.17 -6.12
CA MET A 221 4.80 10.32 -5.41
C MET A 221 3.36 10.50 -5.91
N HIS A 222 3.11 11.52 -6.73
CA HIS A 222 1.78 11.93 -7.19
C HIS A 222 1.71 11.97 -8.72
N LYS A 223 2.38 11.04 -9.41
CA LYS A 223 2.44 11.04 -10.87
C LYS A 223 1.05 10.81 -11.48
N SER A 224 0.74 11.57 -12.54
CA SER A 224 -0.33 11.17 -13.46
C SER A 224 0.08 9.88 -14.16
N LEU A 225 -0.80 8.89 -14.16
CA LEU A 225 -0.57 7.62 -14.84
C LEU A 225 -1.14 7.62 -16.27
N ASP A 226 -1.96 8.62 -16.63
CA ASP A 226 -2.63 8.74 -17.94
C ASP A 226 -3.37 7.45 -18.37
N LEU A 227 -3.89 6.71 -17.39
CA LEU A 227 -4.71 5.50 -17.55
C LEU A 227 -6.16 5.79 -17.12
N ALA A 228 -7.10 5.05 -17.69
CA ALA A 228 -8.49 5.08 -17.24
C ALA A 228 -8.60 4.64 -15.77
N THR A 229 -9.27 5.47 -14.97
CA THR A 229 -9.40 5.30 -13.51
C THR A 229 -10.81 5.65 -13.05
N ILE A 230 -11.14 5.33 -11.79
CA ILE A 230 -12.46 5.56 -11.18
C ILE A 230 -12.85 7.04 -11.09
#